data_AF-A0A352PXV2-F1
#
_entry.id   AF-A0A352PXV2-F1
#
_cell.length_a   1.000
_cell.length_b   1.000
_cell.length_c   1.000
_cell.angle_alpha   90.00
_cell.angle_beta   90.00
_cell.angle_gamma   90.00
#
_symmetry.space_group_name_H-M   'P 1'
#
loop_
_entity.id
_entity.type
_entity.pdbx_description
1 polymer ?
#
loop_
_entity_poly.entity_id
_entity_poly.type
_entity_poly.pdbx_seq_one_letter_code
_entity_poly.pdbx_strand_id
1 'polypeptide(L)'
;MSDDLRDILLSTIEASLDAQLRAVRRMRKQTEPVAKAPRKIRLSHVDMAYDVLQKARIPLHVSDLIARIQSAFGVVVDRESLVSSLSKKIARADRFLRTEPNTFGLRPEAQ
;
A
#
# COMPACT_ATOMS: atom_id res chain seq x y z
N MET A 1 -20.26 45.62 -14.99
CA MET A 1 -19.24 46.39 -14.23
C MET A 1 -19.31 46.12 -12.74
N SER A 2 -20.42 46.37 -12.05
CA SER A 2 -20.57 46.01 -10.62
C SER A 2 -20.77 44.51 -10.37
N ASP A 3 -21.44 43.81 -11.29
CA ASP A 3 -21.63 42.35 -11.18
C ASP A 3 -20.34 41.57 -11.47
N ASP A 4 -19.49 42.04 -12.40
CA ASP A 4 -18.20 41.39 -12.68
C ASP A 4 -17.28 41.40 -11.44
N LEU A 5 -17.27 42.49 -10.68
CA LEU A 5 -16.49 42.59 -9.44
C LEU A 5 -17.03 41.66 -8.35
N ARG A 6 -18.36 41.52 -8.27
CA ARG A 6 -19.01 40.58 -7.36
C ARG A 6 -18.64 39.14 -7.71
N ASP A 7 -18.67 38.77 -8.97
CA ASP A 7 -18.33 37.41 -9.42
C ASP A 7 -16.86 37.07 -9.22
N ILE A 8 -15.96 38.03 -9.44
CA ILE A 8 -14.53 37.87 -9.14
C ILE A 8 -14.30 37.66 -7.64
N LEU A 9 -14.98 38.44 -6.79
CA LEU A 9 -14.87 38.28 -5.33
C LEU A 9 -15.41 36.92 -4.87
N LEU A 10 -16.58 36.53 -5.36
CA LEU A 10 -17.21 35.26 -5.00
C LEU A 10 -16.37 34.06 -5.44
N SER A 11 -15.86 34.07 -6.68
CA SER A 11 -14.99 33.00 -7.19
C SER A 11 -13.66 32.89 -6.44
N THR A 12 -13.10 34.03 -6.01
CA THR A 12 -11.87 34.04 -5.19
C THR A 12 -12.12 33.43 -3.81
N ILE A 13 -13.25 33.76 -3.18
CA ILE A 13 -13.65 33.20 -1.89
C ILE A 13 -13.92 31.69 -2.03
N GLU A 14 -14.63 31.28 -3.08
CA GLU A 14 -14.92 29.88 -3.37
C GLU A 14 -13.63 29.06 -3.55
N ALA A 15 -12.68 29.57 -4.34
CA ALA A 15 -11.39 28.92 -4.56
C ALA A 15 -10.57 28.82 -3.26
N SER A 16 -10.58 29.87 -2.43
CA SER A 16 -9.91 29.88 -1.13
C SER A 16 -10.52 28.85 -0.17
N LEU A 17 -11.86 28.79 -0.09
CA LEU A 17 -12.56 27.83 0.77
C LEU A 17 -12.35 26.39 0.32
N ASP A 18 -12.36 26.11 -0.98
CA ASP A 18 -12.05 24.77 -1.49
C ASP A 18 -10.59 24.37 -1.18
N ALA A 19 -9.63 25.29 -1.32
CA ALA A 19 -8.24 25.06 -0.94
C ALA A 19 -8.10 24.74 0.56
N GLN A 20 -8.78 25.49 1.42
CA GLN A 20 -8.80 25.25 2.86
C GLN A 20 -9.46 23.91 3.21
N LEU A 21 -10.59 23.58 2.58
CA LEU A 21 -11.27 22.31 2.77
C LEU A 21 -10.39 21.13 2.33
N ARG A 22 -9.67 21.26 1.22
CA ARG A 22 -8.68 20.28 0.77
C ARG A 22 -7.55 20.12 1.77
N ALA A 23 -7.04 21.21 2.34
CA ALA A 23 -6.02 21.17 3.38
C ALA A 23 -6.53 20.42 4.63
N VAL A 24 -7.72 20.76 5.14
CA VAL A 24 -8.34 20.07 6.27
C VAL A 24 -8.57 18.59 5.98
N ARG A 25 -9.07 18.25 4.79
CA ARG A 25 -9.25 16.84 4.36
C ARG A 25 -7.92 16.10 4.29
N ARG A 26 -6.84 16.74 3.83
CA ARG A 26 -5.48 16.16 3.83
C ARG A 26 -4.98 15.94 5.25
N MET A 27 -5.16 16.91 6.14
CA MET A 27 -4.74 16.79 7.55
C MET A 27 -5.52 15.67 8.26
N ARG A 28 -6.84 15.58 8.07
CA ARG A 28 -7.66 14.46 8.58
C ARG A 28 -7.19 13.12 8.03
N LYS A 29 -6.86 13.05 6.73
CA LYS A 29 -6.32 11.83 6.10
C LYS A 29 -4.90 11.49 6.55
N GLN A 30 -4.11 12.44 7.01
CA GLN A 30 -2.75 12.19 7.55
C GLN A 30 -2.78 11.67 8.99
N THR A 31 -3.87 11.93 9.74
CA THR A 31 -4.10 11.36 11.08
C THR A 31 -4.58 9.90 11.01
N GLU A 32 -5.27 9.52 9.94
CA GLU A 32 -5.34 8.11 9.57
C GLU A 32 -3.98 7.72 8.98
N PRO A 33 -3.35 6.61 9.39
CA PRO A 33 -2.16 6.14 8.70
C PRO A 33 -2.58 5.87 7.26
N VAL A 34 -2.15 6.76 6.36
CA VAL A 34 -2.24 6.57 4.92
C VAL A 34 -1.37 5.35 4.61
N ALA A 35 -1.97 4.16 4.74
CA ALA A 35 -1.64 3.05 3.89
C ALA A 35 -1.86 3.61 2.48
N LYS A 36 -0.77 4.06 1.85
CA LYS A 36 -0.74 4.52 0.47
C LYS A 36 -1.62 3.55 -0.31
N ALA A 37 -2.78 4.00 -0.79
CA ALA A 37 -3.56 3.20 -1.71
C ALA A 37 -2.61 2.90 -2.88
N PRO A 38 -2.12 1.66 -3.05
CA PRO A 38 -1.23 1.41 -4.16
C PRO A 38 -2.07 1.64 -5.41
N ARG A 39 -1.48 2.38 -6.36
CA ARG A 39 -1.96 2.45 -7.74
C ARG A 39 -2.48 1.06 -8.14
N LYS A 40 -3.61 1.00 -8.86
CA LYS A 40 -4.11 -0.21 -9.55
C LYS A 40 -3.06 -0.70 -10.58
N ILE A 41 -1.93 -1.15 -10.09
CA ILE A 41 -0.98 -2.02 -10.76
C ILE A 41 -1.56 -3.39 -10.46
N ARG A 42 -1.83 -4.18 -11.49
CA ARG A 42 -2.30 -5.56 -11.39
C ARG A 42 -1.43 -6.24 -10.34
N LEU A 43 -1.94 -6.44 -9.11
CA LEU A 43 -1.13 -6.89 -7.98
C LEU A 43 -0.51 -8.23 -8.37
N SER A 44 0.80 -8.26 -8.55
CA SER A 44 1.51 -9.52 -8.73
C SER A 44 1.34 -10.33 -7.45
N HIS A 45 1.32 -11.66 -7.52
CA HIS A 45 1.30 -12.52 -6.32
C HIS A 45 2.40 -12.13 -5.30
N VAL A 46 3.50 -11.57 -5.80
CA VAL A 46 4.60 -11.02 -5.01
C VAL A 46 4.20 -9.77 -4.22
N ASP A 47 3.44 -8.86 -4.82
CA ASP A 47 2.99 -7.62 -4.15
C ASP A 47 1.96 -7.96 -3.06
N MET A 48 1.09 -8.94 -3.31
CA MET A 48 0.17 -9.43 -2.28
C MET A 48 0.91 -10.07 -1.09
N ALA A 49 1.97 -10.84 -1.37
CA ALA A 49 2.83 -11.39 -0.33
C ALA A 49 3.57 -10.29 0.43
N TYR A 50 4.05 -9.25 -0.27
CA TYR A 50 4.68 -8.07 0.35
C TYR A 50 3.71 -7.36 1.30
N ASP A 51 2.49 -7.06 0.85
CA ASP A 51 1.48 -6.37 1.65
C ASP A 51 1.09 -7.18 2.90
N VAL A 52 0.96 -8.51 2.78
CA VAL A 52 0.66 -9.38 3.92
C VAL A 52 1.80 -9.40 4.92
N LEU A 53 3.05 -9.52 4.46
CA LEU A 53 4.22 -9.47 5.34
C LEU A 53 4.40 -8.08 5.98
N GLN A 54 4.11 -7.01 5.24
CA GLN A 54 4.18 -5.64 5.73
C GLN A 54 3.14 -5.37 6.81
N LYS A 55 1.90 -5.87 6.63
CA LYS A 55 0.85 -5.81 7.65
C LYS A 55 1.19 -6.66 8.88
N ALA A 56 1.78 -7.83 8.67
CA ALA A 56 2.17 -8.72 9.76
C ALA A 56 3.35 -8.18 10.58
N ARG A 57 4.29 -7.45 9.95
CA ARG A 57 5.58 -7.00 10.52
C ARG A 57 6.44 -8.10 11.15
N ILE A 58 6.12 -9.36 10.88
CA ILE A 58 6.83 -10.55 11.36
C ILE A 58 7.11 -11.48 10.18
N PRO A 59 8.19 -12.27 10.23
CA PRO A 59 8.41 -13.35 9.29
C PRO A 59 7.25 -14.35 9.38
N LEU A 60 6.72 -14.77 8.23
CA LEU A 60 5.60 -15.71 8.14
C LEU A 60 6.00 -16.97 7.40
N HIS A 61 5.51 -18.10 7.88
CA HIS A 61 5.60 -19.34 7.14
C HIS A 61 4.75 -19.25 5.86
N VAL A 62 5.17 -19.97 4.82
CA VAL A 62 4.48 -20.05 3.52
C VAL A 62 2.99 -20.35 3.66
N SER A 63 2.63 -21.31 4.52
CA SER A 63 1.22 -21.68 4.73
C SER A 63 0.41 -20.52 5.29
N ASP A 64 0.96 -19.80 6.28
CA ASP A 64 0.31 -18.65 6.89
C ASP A 64 0.19 -17.48 5.92
N LEU A 65 1.20 -17.32 5.06
CA LEU A 65 1.22 -16.33 4.00
C LEU A 65 0.11 -16.59 2.98
N ILE A 66 -0.07 -17.85 2.54
CA ILE A 66 -1.17 -18.25 1.64
C ILE A 66 -2.53 -18.00 2.30
N ALA A 67 -2.71 -18.42 3.55
CA ALA A 67 -3.96 -18.22 4.28
C ALA A 67 -4.32 -16.73 4.43
N ARG A 68 -3.33 -15.89 4.74
CA ARG A 68 -3.52 -14.43 4.85
C ARG A 68 -3.74 -13.75 3.51
N ILE A 69 -3.09 -14.20 2.43
CA ILE A 69 -3.37 -13.69 1.07
C ILE A 69 -4.80 -14.02 0.66
N GLN A 70 -5.24 -15.26 0.89
CA GLN A 70 -6.61 -15.67 0.62
C GLN A 70 -7.62 -14.86 1.45
N SER A 71 -7.33 -14.65 2.74
CA SER A 71 -8.21 -13.85 3.62
C SER A 71 -8.22 -12.36 3.27
N ALA A 72 -7.10 -11.79 2.83
CA ALA A 72 -6.98 -10.35 2.58
C ALA A 72 -7.39 -9.93 1.16
N PHE A 73 -7.14 -10.79 0.17
CA PHE A 73 -7.35 -10.49 -1.25
C PHE A 73 -8.40 -11.40 -1.91
N GLY A 74 -8.83 -12.48 -1.26
CA GLY A 74 -9.79 -13.44 -1.83
C GLY A 74 -9.20 -14.30 -2.96
N VAL A 75 -7.88 -14.32 -3.13
CA VAL A 75 -7.19 -15.04 -4.21
C VAL A 75 -6.55 -16.32 -3.66
N VAL A 76 -6.82 -17.45 -4.33
CA VAL A 76 -6.16 -18.72 -4.05
C VAL A 76 -4.81 -18.73 -4.75
N VAL A 77 -3.73 -18.75 -3.99
CA VAL A 77 -2.36 -18.77 -4.51
C VAL A 77 -1.74 -20.13 -4.23
N ASP A 78 -1.14 -20.73 -5.25
CA ASP A 78 -0.43 -22.01 -5.13
C ASP A 78 0.92 -21.85 -4.41
N ARG A 79 1.21 -22.83 -3.54
CA ARG A 79 2.41 -22.88 -2.71
C ARG A 79 3.68 -22.86 -3.55
N GLU A 80 3.75 -23.68 -4.60
CA GLU A 80 4.96 -23.79 -5.42
C GLU A 80 5.20 -22.51 -6.22
N SER A 81 4.12 -21.92 -6.75
CA SER A 81 4.14 -20.63 -7.44
C SER A 81 4.63 -19.50 -6.53
N LEU A 82 4.18 -19.46 -5.28
CA LEU A 82 4.56 -18.45 -4.30
C LEU A 82 6.03 -18.59 -3.90
N VAL A 83 6.47 -19.81 -3.57
CA VAL A 83 7.88 -20.09 -3.18
C VAL A 83 8.83 -19.79 -4.32
N SER A 84 8.49 -20.16 -5.56
CA SER A 84 9.32 -19.86 -6.74
C SER A 84 9.44 -18.35 -6.97
N SER A 85 8.31 -17.63 -6.89
CA SER A 85 8.26 -16.18 -7.05
C SER A 85 9.04 -15.44 -5.96
N LEU A 86 8.88 -15.84 -4.70
CA LEU A 86 9.60 -15.28 -3.56
C LEU A 86 11.10 -15.61 -3.62
N SER A 87 11.46 -16.85 -3.95
CA SER A 87 12.86 -17.26 -4.08
C SER A 87 13.57 -16.50 -5.20
N LYS A 88 12.90 -16.25 -6.34
CA LYS A 88 13.44 -15.41 -7.43
C LYS A 88 13.66 -13.96 -6.99
N LYS A 89 12.81 -13.42 -6.11
CA LYS A 89 12.93 -12.07 -5.59
C LYS A 89 14.02 -11.94 -4.51
N ILE A 90 14.15 -12.94 -3.64
CA ILE A 90 15.27 -13.04 -2.69
C ILE A 90 16.60 -13.14 -3.43
N ALA A 91 16.67 -13.95 -4.51
CA ALA A 91 17.87 -14.06 -5.35
C ALA A 91 18.23 -12.74 -6.05
N ARG A 92 17.25 -11.88 -6.33
CA ARG A 92 17.47 -10.51 -6.83
C ARG A 92 17.80 -9.49 -5.72
N ALA A 93 18.00 -9.95 -4.48
CA ALA A 93 18.19 -9.13 -3.29
C ALA A 93 17.09 -8.07 -3.09
N ASP A 94 15.90 -8.33 -3.61
CA ASP A 94 14.78 -7.39 -3.67
C ASP A 94 13.86 -7.63 -2.47
N ARG A 95 13.84 -6.68 -1.51
CA ARG A 95 12.89 -6.46 -0.38
C ARG A 95 12.54 -7.63 0.57
N PHE A 96 12.81 -8.87 0.21
CA PHE A 96 12.49 -10.09 0.95
C PHE A 96 13.75 -10.73 1.50
N LEU A 97 13.62 -11.35 2.67
CA LEU A 97 14.66 -12.12 3.32
C LEU A 97 14.09 -13.48 3.71
N ARG A 98 14.83 -14.55 3.43
CA ARG A 98 14.49 -15.87 3.96
C ARG A 98 15.10 -15.99 5.34
N THR A 99 14.27 -15.93 6.38
CA THR A 99 14.72 -16.07 7.77
C THR A 99 14.96 -17.54 8.11
N GLU A 100 14.11 -18.43 7.59
CA GLU A 100 14.13 -19.87 7.88
C GLU A 100 13.61 -20.69 6.69
N PRO A 101 13.78 -22.02 6.67
CA PRO A 101 13.16 -22.89 5.67
C PRO A 101 11.64 -22.68 5.65
N ASN A 102 11.08 -22.31 4.50
CA ASN A 102 9.66 -21.99 4.32
C ASN A 102 9.14 -20.77 5.11
N THR A 103 10.01 -19.95 5.69
CA THR A 103 9.64 -18.71 6.39
C THR A 103 10.23 -17.51 5.67
N PHE A 104 9.36 -16.59 5.30
CA PHE A 104 9.73 -15.38 4.57
C PHE A 104 9.46 -14.16 5.43
N GLY A 105 10.45 -13.28 5.51
CA GLY A 105 10.36 -11.98 6.15
C GLY A 105 10.61 -10.86 5.14
N LEU A 106 10.23 -9.65 5.50
CA LEU A 106 10.69 -8.47 4.78
C LEU A 106 12.03 -8.04 5.34
N ARG A 107 12.94 -7.62 4.47
CA ARG A 107 14.14 -6.91 4.93
C ARG A 107 13.66 -5.61 5.57
N PRO A 108 13.99 -5.32 6.84
CA PRO A 108 13.77 -3.99 7.37
C PRO A 108 14.59 -3.06 6.46
N GLU A 109 13.93 -2.15 5.75
CA GLU A 109 14.66 -1.00 5.22
C GLU A 109 15.34 -0.38 6.45
N ALA A 110 16.67 -0.47 6.48
CA ALA A 110 17.45 0.36 7.36
C ALA A 110 17.02 1.80 7.07
N GLN A 111 16.58 2.45 8.14
CA GLN A 111 16.15 3.84 8.21
C GLN A 111 17.12 4.77 7.48
#